data_AF-A0A2P2J503-F1
#
_entry.id   AF-A0A2P2J503-F1
#
_cell.length_a   1.000
_cell.length_b   1.000
_cell.length_c   1.000
_cell.angle_alpha   90.00
_cell.angle_beta   90.00
_cell.angle_gamma   90.00
#
_symmetry.space_group_name_H-M   'P 1'
#
loop_
_entity.id
_entity.type
_entity.pdbx_description
1 polymer ?
#
loop_
_entity_poly.entity_id
_entity_poly.type
_entity_poly.pdbx_seq_one_letter_code
_entity_poly.pdbx_strand_id
1 'polypeptide(L)'
;MGSEETTVFLMVDPHCSYKMDMAVSESAAASRFLLLYGLQMVGFSFAVVFFAVMQQAHAWDLDLPVPSMMTAVESNLRTPLPFLLLGFLPVLISLFISLLKSQPIPPVSSFTIVSILSYLLANGSIFVLILVSQLIFYAAAVIHVFIKSRWQGLEENLFLVFVQRFPKLSSSLFPFKVIQVLRVNAMLVTTLMAISSGCFVHPVLGLCILLLAHALCCHNALCSSMTASSRSHPRKMELFDYKDEGNDKSHQFPFSLQENSSNSPNSSKSFGDTQLELFHHRHGLLILHLLAALMFVPSFVAWLQRMGLGHSFPWFLDSVLCSGVILHGIFNTKPEFNSLFSFLSILGKEMRLDFVYLLAGYHAYLSGLNLAPYRVFYAMAAIGFISSALRMLERRSREKGEPRFGRKKHSHRH
;
A
#
# COMPACT_ATOMS: atom_id res chain seq x y z
N MET A 1 -30.83 -4.73 -17.50
CA MET A 1 -30.72 -3.32 -17.93
C MET A 1 -30.82 -3.33 -19.44
N GLY A 2 -31.80 -2.61 -19.99
CA GLY A 2 -32.16 -2.68 -21.41
C GLY A 2 -31.00 -2.26 -22.31
N SER A 3 -30.78 -3.05 -23.36
CA SER A 3 -29.99 -2.63 -24.51
C SER A 3 -30.69 -1.41 -25.09
N GLU A 4 -30.10 -0.22 -24.98
CA GLU A 4 -30.52 0.92 -25.81
C GLU A 4 -30.12 0.60 -27.25
N GLU A 5 -30.94 -0.20 -27.93
CA GLU A 5 -30.86 -0.34 -29.37
C GLU A 5 -31.30 1.00 -29.98
N THR A 6 -30.33 1.84 -30.34
CA THR A 6 -30.61 2.96 -31.25
C THR A 6 -30.89 2.39 -32.63
N THR A 7 -32.15 2.08 -32.89
CA THR A 7 -32.62 1.67 -34.22
C THR A 7 -32.65 2.91 -35.11
N VAL A 8 -31.62 3.05 -35.95
CA VAL A 8 -31.57 4.11 -36.97
C VAL A 8 -32.24 3.58 -38.23
N PHE A 9 -33.45 4.05 -38.51
CA PHE A 9 -34.11 3.80 -39.79
C PHE A 9 -33.55 4.74 -40.85
N LEU A 10 -32.81 4.18 -41.81
CA LEU A 10 -32.37 4.90 -42.99
C LEU A 10 -33.44 4.72 -44.08
N MET A 11 -34.08 5.80 -44.53
CA MET A 11 -34.87 5.79 -45.77
C MET A 11 -33.89 5.94 -46.92
N VAL A 12 -33.79 4.90 -47.76
CA VAL A 12 -32.75 4.76 -48.76
C VAL A 12 -33.37 4.63 -50.15
N ASP A 13 -32.85 5.34 -51.14
CA ASP A 13 -33.29 5.25 -52.54
C ASP A 13 -32.73 3.97 -53.18
N PRO A 14 -33.57 3.10 -53.78
CA PRO A 14 -33.12 1.84 -54.39
C PRO A 14 -32.16 2.01 -55.57
N HIS A 15 -32.01 3.21 -56.14
CA HIS A 15 -31.14 3.46 -57.30
C HIS A 15 -29.71 3.92 -56.93
N CYS A 16 -29.38 4.04 -55.64
CA CYS A 16 -28.06 4.47 -55.18
C CYS A 16 -27.29 3.36 -54.45
N SER A 17 -25.97 3.38 -54.59
CA SER A 17 -25.03 2.59 -53.80
C SER A 17 -24.64 3.37 -52.56
N TYR A 18 -24.86 2.79 -51.38
CA TYR A 18 -24.55 3.41 -50.10
C TYR A 18 -23.40 2.69 -49.44
N LYS A 19 -22.42 3.46 -48.97
CA LYS A 19 -21.37 2.99 -48.08
C LYS A 19 -21.60 3.59 -46.71
N MET A 20 -21.95 2.77 -45.74
CA MET A 20 -22.04 3.18 -44.34
C MET A 20 -20.67 2.99 -43.69
N ASP A 21 -20.05 4.09 -43.28
CA ASP A 21 -18.90 4.09 -42.38
C ASP A 21 -19.40 4.53 -40.99
N MET A 22 -19.37 3.62 -40.01
CA MET A 22 -19.69 3.91 -38.62
C MET A 22 -18.39 4.16 -37.85
N ALA A 23 -18.12 5.42 -37.51
CA ALA A 23 -16.98 5.79 -36.67
C ALA A 23 -17.47 6.11 -35.24
N VAL A 24 -17.20 5.22 -34.30
CA VAL A 24 -17.35 5.51 -32.87
C VAL A 24 -16.02 6.07 -32.38
N SER A 25 -16.04 7.26 -31.80
CA SER A 25 -14.83 7.84 -31.20
C SER A 25 -14.32 6.95 -30.06
N GLU A 26 -13.06 6.52 -30.14
CA GLU A 26 -12.42 5.68 -29.11
C GLU A 26 -12.48 6.32 -27.73
N SER A 27 -12.35 7.65 -27.65
CA SER A 27 -12.46 8.39 -26.38
C SER A 27 -13.86 8.34 -25.78
N ALA A 28 -14.91 8.37 -26.63
CA ALA A 28 -16.29 8.23 -26.19
C ALA A 28 -16.59 6.81 -25.71
N ALA A 29 -16.07 5.79 -26.40
CA ALA A 29 -16.19 4.40 -25.97
C ALA A 29 -15.46 4.15 -24.64
N ALA A 30 -14.22 4.63 -24.50
CA ALA A 30 -13.44 4.53 -23.27
C ALA A 30 -14.10 5.27 -22.10
N SER A 31 -14.63 6.48 -22.34
CA SER A 31 -15.36 7.25 -21.34
C SER A 31 -16.60 6.50 -20.83
N ARG A 32 -17.42 5.96 -21.75
CA ARG A 32 -18.58 5.14 -21.39
C ARG A 32 -18.18 3.89 -20.61
N PHE A 33 -17.11 3.22 -21.01
CA PHE A 33 -16.60 2.05 -20.31
C PHE A 33 -16.17 2.38 -18.87
N LEU A 34 -15.42 3.47 -18.68
CA LEU A 34 -15.01 3.94 -17.36
C LEU A 34 -16.20 4.37 -16.48
N LEU A 35 -17.22 4.99 -17.07
CA LEU A 35 -18.43 5.37 -16.33
C LEU A 35 -19.22 4.15 -15.86
N LEU A 36 -19.34 3.12 -16.70
CA LEU A 36 -20.11 1.91 -16.39
C LEU A 36 -19.36 0.96 -15.43
N TYR A 37 -18.05 0.80 -15.63
CA TYR A 37 -17.25 -0.20 -14.92
C TYR A 37 -16.24 0.41 -13.94
N GLY A 38 -16.25 1.72 -13.74
CA GLY A 38 -15.33 2.40 -12.82
C GLY A 38 -15.41 1.89 -11.39
N LEU A 39 -16.63 1.64 -10.87
CA LEU A 39 -16.81 1.06 -9.53
C LEU A 39 -16.26 -0.37 -9.42
N GLN A 40 -16.41 -1.16 -10.49
CA GLN A 40 -15.83 -2.49 -10.58
C GLN A 40 -14.30 -2.43 -10.57
N MET A 41 -13.72 -1.53 -11.36
CA MET A 41 -12.27 -1.30 -11.38
C MET A 41 -11.74 -0.88 -10.01
N VAL A 42 -12.43 0.02 -9.29
CA VAL A 42 -12.03 0.42 -7.93
C VAL A 42 -11.98 -0.80 -7.01
N GLY A 43 -12.99 -1.66 -7.01
CA GLY A 43 -13.00 -2.88 -6.21
C GLY A 43 -11.85 -3.83 -6.59
N PHE A 44 -11.56 -3.95 -7.88
CA PHE A 44 -10.42 -4.73 -8.39
C PHE A 44 -9.07 -4.12 -8.00
N SER A 45 -8.93 -2.79 -7.97
CA SER A 45 -7.71 -2.13 -7.52
C SER A 45 -7.39 -2.49 -6.07
N PHE A 46 -8.39 -2.57 -5.19
CA PHE A 46 -8.18 -3.10 -3.83
C PHE A 46 -7.78 -4.57 -3.83
N ALA A 47 -8.43 -5.41 -4.66
CA ALA A 47 -8.08 -6.83 -4.76
C ALA A 47 -6.62 -7.03 -5.18
N VAL A 48 -6.15 -6.31 -6.20
CA VAL A 48 -4.76 -6.34 -6.67
C VAL A 48 -3.78 -5.98 -5.55
N VAL A 49 -4.08 -4.91 -4.80
CA VAL A 49 -3.22 -4.48 -3.68
C VAL A 49 -3.24 -5.50 -2.54
N PHE A 50 -4.39 -6.08 -2.20
CA PHE A 50 -4.46 -7.15 -1.19
C PHE A 50 -3.67 -8.39 -1.59
N PHE A 51 -3.75 -8.81 -2.85
CA PHE A 51 -2.96 -9.93 -3.34
C PHE A 51 -1.46 -9.62 -3.33
N ALA A 52 -1.06 -8.39 -3.64
CA ALA A 52 0.35 -7.98 -3.51
C ALA A 52 0.82 -7.97 -2.03
N VAL A 53 0.03 -7.41 -1.12
CA VAL A 53 0.35 -7.38 0.33
C VAL A 53 0.32 -8.79 0.94
N MET A 54 -0.56 -9.69 0.45
CA MET A 54 -0.52 -11.12 0.80
C MET A 54 0.85 -11.70 0.49
N GLN A 55 1.41 -11.47 -0.70
CA GLN A 55 2.72 -12.02 -1.06
C GLN A 55 3.83 -11.45 -0.19
N GLN A 56 3.77 -10.16 0.13
CA GLN A 56 4.71 -9.54 1.06
C GLN A 56 4.65 -10.19 2.46
N ALA A 57 3.43 -10.43 2.97
CA ALA A 57 3.23 -11.14 4.24
C ALA A 57 3.72 -12.60 4.17
N HIS A 58 3.48 -13.28 3.05
CA HIS A 58 3.92 -14.66 2.82
C HIS A 58 5.44 -14.78 2.79
N ALA A 59 6.13 -13.89 2.06
CA ALA A 59 7.58 -13.85 2.00
C ALA A 59 8.19 -13.59 3.38
N TRP A 60 7.61 -12.64 4.13
CA TRP A 60 8.04 -12.34 5.48
C TRP A 60 7.96 -13.55 6.43
N ASP A 61 6.83 -14.27 6.41
CA ASP A 61 6.63 -15.46 7.26
C ASP A 61 7.61 -16.61 6.96
N LEU A 62 8.03 -16.72 5.68
CA LEU A 62 9.01 -17.69 5.21
C LEU A 62 10.46 -17.24 5.46
N ASP A 63 10.67 -16.09 6.11
CA ASP A 63 11.99 -15.46 6.31
C ASP A 63 12.72 -15.17 4.97
N LEU A 64 11.96 -14.96 3.89
CA LEU A 64 12.44 -14.58 2.57
C LEU A 64 12.49 -13.04 2.43
N PRO A 65 13.31 -12.49 1.53
CA PRO A 65 13.33 -11.06 1.26
C PRO A 65 11.95 -10.57 0.80
N VAL A 66 11.46 -9.50 1.40
CA VAL A 66 10.15 -8.93 1.07
C VAL A 66 10.20 -8.34 -0.34
N PRO A 67 9.36 -8.82 -1.28
CA PRO A 67 9.34 -8.28 -2.62
C PRO A 67 8.82 -6.84 -2.62
N SER A 68 9.31 -6.04 -3.57
CA SER A 68 8.75 -4.73 -3.84
C SER A 68 7.27 -4.84 -4.23
N MET A 69 6.49 -3.79 -3.99
CA MET A 69 5.09 -3.76 -4.46
C MET A 69 4.95 -3.95 -5.97
N MET A 70 5.95 -3.51 -6.73
CA MET A 70 5.96 -3.67 -8.18
C MET A 70 6.04 -5.16 -8.56
N THR A 71 7.06 -5.84 -8.04
CA THR A 71 7.30 -7.26 -8.26
C THR A 71 6.13 -8.12 -7.79
N ALA A 72 5.51 -7.75 -6.65
CA ALA A 72 4.35 -8.44 -6.10
C ALA A 72 3.07 -8.26 -6.94
N VAL A 73 2.90 -7.12 -7.61
CA VAL A 73 1.78 -6.90 -8.54
C VAL A 73 2.03 -7.61 -9.87
N GLU A 74 3.25 -7.59 -10.38
CA GLU A 74 3.65 -8.32 -11.59
C GLU A 74 3.44 -9.83 -11.44
N SER A 75 3.83 -10.40 -10.29
CA SER A 75 3.64 -11.82 -10.01
C SER A 75 2.16 -12.23 -9.93
N ASN A 76 1.24 -11.32 -9.56
CA ASN A 76 -0.20 -11.58 -9.62
C ASN A 76 -0.71 -11.83 -11.05
N LEU A 77 -0.03 -11.27 -12.06
CA LEU A 77 -0.36 -11.42 -13.48
C LEU A 77 0.42 -12.54 -14.17
N ARG A 78 1.40 -13.14 -13.49
CA ARG A 78 2.23 -14.19 -14.10
C ARG A 78 1.36 -15.37 -14.51
N THR A 79 1.47 -15.76 -15.77
CA THR A 79 0.76 -16.93 -16.32
C THR A 79 1.59 -18.20 -16.11
N PRO A 80 0.95 -19.38 -15.97
CA PRO A 80 -0.50 -19.58 -16.00
C PRO A 80 -1.16 -19.47 -14.61
N LEU A 81 -0.51 -19.94 -13.55
CA LEU A 81 -1.20 -20.28 -12.30
C LEU A 81 -1.67 -19.06 -11.47
N PRO A 82 -0.84 -18.04 -11.16
CA PRO A 82 -1.30 -16.85 -10.42
C PRO A 82 -2.48 -16.14 -11.06
N PHE A 83 -2.42 -15.89 -12.38
CA PHE A 83 -3.52 -15.23 -13.09
C PHE A 83 -4.82 -16.04 -13.07
N LEU A 84 -4.73 -17.37 -13.25
CA LEU A 84 -5.91 -18.24 -13.17
C LEU A 84 -6.55 -18.20 -11.77
N LEU A 85 -5.74 -18.23 -10.72
CA LEU A 85 -6.24 -18.22 -9.34
C LEU A 85 -6.77 -16.84 -8.91
N LEU A 86 -6.08 -15.76 -9.26
CA LEU A 86 -6.39 -14.42 -8.73
C LEU A 86 -7.30 -13.61 -9.64
N GLY A 87 -7.25 -13.84 -10.95
CA GLY A 87 -8.08 -13.14 -11.94
C GLY A 87 -9.30 -13.95 -12.37
N PHE A 88 -9.12 -15.21 -12.77
CA PHE A 88 -10.21 -15.99 -13.37
C PHE A 88 -11.12 -16.67 -12.34
N LEU A 89 -10.55 -17.29 -11.30
CA LEU A 89 -11.32 -18.02 -10.29
C LEU A 89 -12.38 -17.17 -9.56
N PRO A 90 -12.16 -15.90 -9.18
CA PRO A 90 -13.21 -15.06 -8.59
C PRO A 90 -14.41 -14.85 -9.53
N VAL A 91 -14.19 -14.78 -10.84
CA VAL A 91 -15.25 -14.66 -11.85
C VAL A 91 -16.09 -15.92 -11.88
N LEU A 92 -15.45 -17.10 -11.87
CA LEU A 92 -16.14 -18.39 -11.77
C LEU A 92 -16.95 -18.51 -10.47
N ILE A 93 -16.35 -18.11 -9.34
CA ILE A 93 -17.04 -18.10 -8.04
C ILE A 93 -18.28 -17.19 -8.10
N SER A 94 -18.17 -16.01 -8.71
CA SER A 94 -19.31 -15.10 -8.85
C SER A 94 -20.43 -15.71 -9.70
N LEU A 95 -20.10 -16.34 -10.83
CA LEU A 95 -21.09 -17.02 -11.67
C LEU A 95 -21.78 -18.16 -10.92
N PHE A 96 -21.02 -18.94 -10.15
CA PHE A 96 -21.56 -20.01 -9.31
C PHE A 96 -22.47 -19.46 -8.21
N ILE A 97 -22.10 -18.36 -7.55
CA ILE A 97 -22.96 -17.71 -6.55
C ILE A 97 -24.25 -17.18 -7.18
N SER A 98 -24.19 -16.61 -8.39
CA SER A 98 -25.40 -16.16 -9.10
C SER A 98 -26.35 -17.31 -9.40
N LEU A 99 -25.82 -18.47 -9.77
CA LEU A 99 -26.59 -19.71 -9.95
C LEU A 99 -27.28 -20.12 -8.64
N LEU A 100 -26.54 -20.13 -7.53
CA LEU A 100 -27.08 -20.49 -6.21
C LEU A 100 -28.17 -19.51 -5.72
N LYS A 101 -28.05 -18.23 -6.05
CA LYS A 101 -29.01 -17.20 -5.63
C LYS A 101 -30.23 -17.07 -6.56
N SER A 102 -30.34 -17.91 -7.58
CA SER A 102 -31.39 -17.83 -8.61
C SER A 102 -31.51 -16.44 -9.25
N GLN A 103 -30.39 -15.72 -9.33
CA GLN A 103 -30.33 -14.42 -10.00
C GLN A 103 -30.23 -14.64 -11.52
N PRO A 104 -30.74 -13.71 -12.34
CA PRO A 104 -30.59 -13.80 -13.79
C PRO A 104 -29.11 -13.88 -14.14
N ILE A 105 -28.72 -14.98 -14.79
CA ILE A 105 -27.33 -15.23 -15.15
C ILE A 105 -26.93 -14.22 -16.23
N PRO A 106 -25.90 -13.39 -16.00
CA PRO A 106 -25.45 -12.46 -17.03
C PRO A 106 -24.90 -13.25 -18.23
N PRO A 107 -24.92 -12.68 -19.45
CA PRO A 107 -24.30 -13.33 -20.61
C PRO A 107 -22.83 -13.64 -20.31
N VAL A 108 -22.53 -14.94 -20.17
CA VAL A 108 -21.29 -15.45 -19.56
C VAL A 108 -20.04 -14.93 -20.29
N SER A 109 -20.07 -14.91 -21.62
CA SER A 109 -18.97 -14.42 -22.45
C SER A 109 -18.68 -12.94 -22.20
N SER A 110 -19.70 -12.10 -22.31
CA SER A 110 -19.59 -10.65 -22.09
C SER A 110 -19.15 -10.33 -20.66
N PHE A 111 -19.78 -10.96 -19.66
CA PHE A 111 -19.42 -10.78 -18.25
C PHE A 111 -17.97 -11.15 -17.95
N THR A 112 -17.50 -12.27 -18.51
CA THR A 112 -16.12 -12.74 -18.32
C THR A 112 -15.13 -11.81 -19.01
N ILE A 113 -15.38 -11.44 -20.27
CA ILE A 113 -14.50 -10.53 -21.04
C ILE A 113 -14.39 -9.17 -20.34
N VAL A 114 -15.52 -8.57 -19.99
CA VAL A 114 -15.55 -7.27 -19.30
C VAL A 114 -14.85 -7.35 -17.95
N SER A 115 -15.11 -8.40 -17.15
CA SER A 115 -14.47 -8.56 -15.85
C SER A 115 -12.95 -8.72 -15.96
N ILE A 116 -12.47 -9.52 -16.91
CA ILE A 116 -11.03 -9.69 -17.15
C ILE A 116 -10.42 -8.36 -17.61
N LEU A 117 -11.05 -7.67 -18.56
CA LEU A 117 -10.57 -6.38 -19.06
C LEU A 117 -10.50 -5.33 -17.94
N SER A 118 -11.54 -5.22 -17.12
CA SER A 118 -11.56 -4.33 -15.95
C SER A 118 -10.50 -4.70 -14.91
N TYR A 119 -10.22 -6.00 -14.71
CA TYR A 119 -9.16 -6.44 -13.80
C TYR A 119 -7.77 -6.07 -14.32
N LEU A 120 -7.51 -6.26 -15.62
CA LEU A 120 -6.26 -5.85 -16.26
C LEU A 120 -6.04 -4.33 -16.18
N LEU A 121 -7.09 -3.53 -16.44
CA LEU A 121 -7.03 -2.07 -16.33
C LEU A 121 -6.81 -1.59 -14.89
N ALA A 122 -7.48 -2.23 -13.93
CA ALA A 122 -7.25 -1.95 -12.51
C ALA A 122 -5.81 -2.28 -12.09
N ASN A 123 -5.27 -3.41 -12.57
CA ASN A 123 -3.89 -3.81 -12.30
C ASN A 123 -2.88 -2.82 -12.90
N GLY A 124 -3.07 -2.42 -14.17
CA GLY A 124 -2.25 -1.39 -14.82
C GLY A 124 -2.31 -0.03 -14.11
N SER A 125 -3.50 0.38 -13.63
CA SER A 125 -3.66 1.62 -12.86
C SER A 125 -2.91 1.58 -11.53
N ILE A 126 -2.96 0.45 -10.82
CA ILE A 126 -2.19 0.24 -9.59
C ILE A 126 -0.69 0.20 -9.87
N PHE A 127 -0.25 -0.43 -10.96
CA PHE A 127 1.15 -0.45 -11.38
C PHE A 127 1.69 0.97 -11.59
N VAL A 128 0.95 1.81 -12.31
CA VAL A 128 1.31 3.22 -12.52
C VAL A 128 1.35 3.99 -11.19
N LEU A 129 0.38 3.78 -10.30
CA LEU A 129 0.35 4.40 -8.98
C LEU A 129 1.57 4.02 -8.12
N ILE A 130 1.95 2.73 -8.14
CA ILE A 130 3.14 2.22 -7.46
C ILE A 130 4.40 2.87 -8.04
N LEU A 131 4.54 2.93 -9.37
CA LEU A 131 5.70 3.52 -10.03
C LEU A 131 5.87 4.99 -9.65
N VAL A 132 4.80 5.78 -9.77
CA VAL A 132 4.82 7.22 -9.47
C VAL A 132 5.15 7.45 -7.99
N SER A 133 4.52 6.70 -7.08
CA SER A 133 4.79 6.86 -5.65
C SER A 133 6.22 6.46 -5.27
N GLN A 134 6.76 5.37 -5.84
CA GLN A 134 8.16 4.99 -5.66
C GLN A 134 9.09 6.09 -6.16
N LEU A 135 8.87 6.60 -7.36
CA LEU A 135 9.67 7.69 -7.93
C LEU A 135 9.70 8.92 -7.00
N ILE A 136 8.55 9.31 -6.44
CA ILE A 136 8.45 10.42 -5.48
C ILE A 136 9.29 10.14 -4.23
N PHE A 137 9.19 8.95 -3.63
CA PHE A 137 9.97 8.61 -2.44
C PHE A 137 11.47 8.57 -2.71
N TYR A 138 11.89 7.97 -3.83
CA TYR A 138 13.31 7.92 -4.21
C TYR A 138 13.86 9.33 -4.47
N ALA A 139 13.15 10.17 -5.23
CA ALA A 139 13.55 11.55 -5.46
C ALA A 139 13.66 12.33 -4.13
N ALA A 140 12.66 12.23 -3.26
CA ALA A 140 12.67 12.87 -1.94
C ALA A 140 13.83 12.38 -1.07
N ALA A 141 14.11 11.07 -1.07
CA ALA A 141 15.21 10.50 -0.30
C ALA A 141 16.58 10.93 -0.82
N VAL A 142 16.78 10.96 -2.14
CA VAL A 142 18.00 11.49 -2.78
C VAL A 142 18.21 12.95 -2.40
N ILE A 143 17.20 13.79 -2.55
CA ILE A 143 17.26 15.21 -2.20
C ILE A 143 17.59 15.37 -0.70
N HIS A 144 16.94 14.61 0.17
CA HIS A 144 17.19 14.68 1.62
C HIS A 144 18.62 14.24 1.97
N VAL A 145 19.11 13.12 1.44
CA VAL A 145 20.49 12.65 1.68
C VAL A 145 21.51 13.63 1.12
N PHE A 146 21.25 14.22 -0.06
CA PHE A 146 22.11 15.23 -0.65
C PHE A 146 22.18 16.51 0.20
N ILE A 147 21.03 17.05 0.62
CA ILE A 147 20.98 18.22 1.51
C ILE A 147 21.70 17.92 2.82
N LYS A 148 21.46 16.75 3.42
CA LYS A 148 22.10 16.34 4.66
C LYS A 148 23.62 16.21 4.51
N SER A 149 24.10 15.60 3.42
CA SER A 149 25.52 15.45 3.13
C SER A 149 26.21 16.81 2.91
N ARG A 150 25.57 17.69 2.13
CA ARG A 150 26.03 19.08 1.93
C ARG A 150 26.07 19.87 3.23
N TRP A 151 25.08 19.70 4.10
CA TRP A 151 25.04 20.36 5.40
C TRP A 151 26.16 19.85 6.32
N GLN A 152 26.42 18.55 6.35
CA GLN A 152 27.51 17.97 7.14
C GLN A 152 28.90 18.46 6.67
N GLY A 153 29.13 18.56 5.36
CA GLY A 153 30.37 19.14 4.83
C GLY A 153 30.50 20.66 5.05
N LEU A 154 29.39 21.36 5.26
CA LEU A 154 29.38 22.77 5.67
C LEU A 154 29.60 22.93 7.18
N GLU A 155 29.09 21.98 7.97
CA GLU A 155 29.23 21.90 9.43
C GLU A 155 30.69 21.68 9.84
N GLU A 156 31.49 20.97 9.03
CA GLU A 156 32.96 20.85 9.25
C GLU A 156 33.72 22.18 9.09
N ASN A 157 33.16 23.19 8.40
CA ASN A 157 33.86 24.45 8.10
C ASN A 157 33.44 25.66 8.97
N LEU A 158 32.26 25.65 9.62
CA LEU A 158 31.69 26.86 10.27
C LEU A 158 31.39 26.71 11.78
N PHE A 159 31.75 25.58 12.40
CA PHE A 159 31.21 25.18 13.70
C PHE A 159 31.68 25.98 14.94
N LEU A 160 32.78 26.75 14.88
CA LEU A 160 33.29 27.40 16.10
C LEU A 160 32.57 28.69 16.51
N VAL A 161 31.86 29.39 15.61
CA VAL A 161 31.31 30.73 15.91
C VAL A 161 29.79 30.74 16.13
N PHE A 162 29.03 29.87 15.46
CA PHE A 162 27.56 29.97 15.43
C PHE A 162 26.87 29.12 16.53
N VAL A 163 27.48 27.99 16.91
CA VAL A 163 26.87 26.98 17.79
C VAL A 163 26.85 27.41 19.26
N GLN A 164 27.75 28.30 19.69
CA GLN A 164 27.74 28.80 21.06
C GLN A 164 26.64 29.86 21.30
N ARG A 165 26.14 30.52 20.24
CA ARG A 165 25.19 31.65 20.36
C ARG A 165 23.73 31.27 20.16
N PHE A 166 23.44 30.24 19.37
CA PHE A 166 22.08 29.79 19.07
C PHE A 166 21.29 29.14 20.25
N PRO A 167 21.90 28.39 21.18
CA PRO A 167 21.14 27.76 22.27
C PRO A 167 20.70 28.78 23.35
N LYS A 168 21.24 30.01 23.35
CA LYS A 168 20.80 31.07 24.28
C LYS A 168 19.55 31.82 23.82
N LEU A 169 19.22 31.81 22.52
CA LEU A 169 18.04 32.52 21.99
C LEU A 169 16.80 31.61 21.87
N SER A 170 17.00 30.32 21.61
CA SER A 170 15.91 29.36 21.38
C SER A 170 15.22 28.84 22.65
N SER A 171 15.72 29.19 23.84
CA SER A 171 15.21 28.71 25.13
C SER A 171 13.98 29.46 25.65
N SER A 172 13.57 30.56 24.98
CA SER A 172 12.45 31.41 25.40
C SER A 172 11.07 30.98 24.86
N LEU A 173 11.01 30.17 23.79
CA LEU A 173 9.76 30.01 23.02
C LEU A 173 9.12 28.61 22.96
N PHE A 174 9.66 27.56 23.58
CA PHE A 174 9.00 26.24 23.55
C PHE A 174 9.19 25.40 24.83
N PRO A 175 8.11 24.93 25.49
CA PRO A 175 8.24 24.08 26.66
C PRO A 175 8.52 22.63 26.22
N PHE A 176 9.80 22.26 26.24
CA PHE A 176 10.32 20.96 25.79
C PHE A 176 9.88 19.71 26.60
N LYS A 177 9.06 19.87 27.64
CA LYS A 177 8.66 18.77 28.53
C LYS A 177 7.56 17.87 27.94
N VAL A 178 6.70 18.40 27.06
CA VAL A 178 5.61 17.63 26.43
C VAL A 178 6.13 16.73 25.30
N ILE A 179 7.16 17.17 24.58
CA ILE A 179 7.72 16.46 23.42
C ILE A 179 8.47 15.19 23.84
N GLN A 180 9.09 15.18 25.02
CA GLN A 180 9.82 14.01 25.52
C GLN A 180 8.88 12.89 26.01
N VAL A 181 7.71 13.24 26.55
CA VAL A 181 6.63 12.29 26.87
C VAL A 181 5.92 11.79 25.60
N LEU A 182 5.76 12.66 24.58
CA LEU A 182 5.22 12.30 23.27
C LEU A 182 6.11 11.29 22.52
N ARG A 183 7.44 11.37 22.69
CA ARG A 183 8.41 10.48 22.02
C ARG A 183 8.29 9.02 22.45
N VAL A 184 7.84 8.76 23.67
CA VAL A 184 7.69 7.40 24.23
C VAL A 184 6.45 6.68 23.67
N ASN A 185 5.43 7.43 23.23
CA ASN A 185 4.16 6.89 22.72
C ASN A 185 3.69 7.57 21.42
N ALA A 186 4.62 7.97 20.54
CA ALA A 186 4.31 8.70 19.31
C ALA A 186 3.24 7.99 18.45
N MET A 187 3.30 6.66 18.34
CA MET A 187 2.29 5.87 17.62
C MET A 187 0.90 5.96 18.24
N LEU A 188 0.79 5.98 19.58
CA LEU A 188 -0.50 6.06 20.28
C LEU A 188 -1.11 7.45 20.12
N VAL A 189 -0.29 8.50 20.17
CA VAL A 189 -0.72 9.88 19.93
C VAL A 189 -1.22 10.04 18.49
N THR A 190 -0.46 9.54 17.50
CA THR A 190 -0.91 9.54 16.10
C THR A 190 -2.20 8.75 15.92
N THR A 191 -2.36 7.62 16.63
CA THR A 191 -3.60 6.83 16.62
C THR A 191 -4.78 7.63 17.15
N LEU A 192 -4.65 8.22 18.33
CA LEU A 192 -5.72 9.02 18.95
C LEU A 192 -6.08 10.23 18.09
N MET A 193 -5.07 10.91 17.53
CA MET A 193 -5.30 12.05 16.64
C MET A 193 -6.01 11.63 15.35
N ALA A 194 -5.60 10.54 14.73
CA ALA A 194 -6.23 10.02 13.52
C ALA A 194 -7.67 9.56 13.78
N ILE A 195 -7.92 8.81 14.85
CA ILE A 195 -9.26 8.34 15.23
C ILE A 195 -10.16 9.52 15.59
N SER A 196 -9.67 10.47 16.39
CA SER A 196 -10.44 11.66 16.77
C SER A 196 -10.80 12.48 15.53
N SER A 197 -9.85 12.71 14.63
CA SER A 197 -10.08 13.43 13.37
C SER A 197 -11.08 12.70 12.45
N GLY A 198 -10.94 11.38 12.32
CA GLY A 198 -11.84 10.54 11.53
C GLY A 198 -13.27 10.50 12.06
N CYS A 199 -13.43 10.41 13.38
CA CYS A 199 -14.74 10.29 14.04
C CYS A 199 -15.46 11.63 14.23
N PHE A 200 -14.73 12.72 14.52
CA PHE A 200 -15.34 14.00 14.85
C PHE A 200 -15.39 14.98 13.67
N VAL A 201 -14.53 14.83 12.66
CA VAL A 201 -14.45 15.77 11.54
C VAL A 201 -14.86 15.09 10.24
N HIS A 202 -14.02 14.19 9.73
CA HIS A 202 -14.32 13.44 8.51
C HIS A 202 -13.35 12.24 8.38
N PRO A 203 -13.81 11.05 7.95
CA PRO A 203 -12.96 9.85 7.79
C PRO A 203 -11.67 10.09 6.98
N VAL A 204 -11.73 10.91 5.93
CA VAL A 204 -10.56 11.29 5.11
C VAL A 204 -9.46 11.93 5.94
N LEU A 205 -9.79 12.79 6.90
CA LEU A 205 -8.77 13.51 7.66
C LEU A 205 -8.00 12.56 8.59
N GLY A 206 -8.70 11.58 9.18
CA GLY A 206 -8.06 10.48 9.92
C GLY A 206 -7.13 9.65 9.04
N LEU A 207 -7.57 9.31 7.82
CA LEU A 207 -6.74 8.61 6.84
C LEU A 207 -5.57 9.45 6.32
N CYS A 208 -5.71 10.77 6.17
CA CYS A 208 -4.62 11.66 5.79
C CYS A 208 -3.52 11.69 6.86
N ILE A 209 -3.89 11.74 8.15
CA ILE A 209 -2.92 11.65 9.25
C ILE A 209 -2.17 10.31 9.21
N LEU A 210 -2.91 9.21 8.96
CA LEU A 210 -2.33 7.88 8.79
C LEU A 210 -1.37 7.81 7.59
N LEU A 211 -1.75 8.37 6.44
CA LEU A 211 -0.93 8.44 5.23
C LEU A 211 0.35 9.23 5.45
N LEU A 212 0.27 10.38 6.12
CA LEU A 212 1.45 11.16 6.49
C LEU A 212 2.39 10.36 7.40
N ALA A 213 1.84 9.64 8.38
CA ALA A 213 2.64 8.78 9.25
C ALA A 213 3.33 7.66 8.47
N HIS A 214 2.63 6.99 7.55
CA HIS A 214 3.23 5.98 6.66
C HIS A 214 4.29 6.58 5.74
N ALA A 215 4.02 7.74 5.12
CA ALA A 215 4.95 8.40 4.22
C ALA A 215 6.25 8.80 4.93
N LEU A 216 6.16 9.37 6.13
CA LEU A 216 7.33 9.69 6.96
C LEU A 216 8.10 8.41 7.36
N CYS A 217 7.38 7.34 7.69
CA CYS A 217 7.99 6.05 8.02
C CYS A 217 8.69 5.39 6.83
N CYS A 218 8.14 5.50 5.62
CA CYS A 218 8.76 5.04 4.38
C CYS A 218 9.99 5.87 4.04
N HIS A 219 9.87 7.20 4.09
CA HIS A 219 10.96 8.14 3.84
C HIS A 219 12.15 7.91 4.77
N ASN A 220 11.90 7.76 6.08
CA ASN A 220 12.96 7.50 7.05
C ASN A 220 13.68 6.17 6.80
N ALA A 221 12.94 5.11 6.42
CA ALA A 221 13.54 3.82 6.08
C ALA A 221 14.42 3.92 4.83
N LEU A 222 13.92 4.57 3.78
CA LEU A 222 14.64 4.76 2.52
C LEU A 222 15.87 5.66 2.68
N CYS A 223 15.76 6.77 3.41
CA CYS A 223 16.93 7.61 3.72
C CYS A 223 17.97 6.84 4.54
N SER A 224 17.55 5.97 5.46
CA SER A 224 18.46 5.16 6.27
C SER A 224 19.18 4.11 5.43
N SER A 225 18.49 3.44 4.50
CA SER A 225 19.12 2.47 3.58
C SER A 225 20.09 3.16 2.62
N MET A 226 19.72 4.31 2.05
CA MET A 226 20.61 5.10 1.19
C MET A 226 21.84 5.60 1.94
N THR A 227 21.66 6.15 3.15
CA THR A 227 22.79 6.63 3.97
C THR A 227 23.72 5.47 4.33
N ALA A 228 23.18 4.29 4.65
CA ALA A 228 23.98 3.09 4.92
C ALA A 228 24.75 2.64 3.67
N SER A 229 24.10 2.64 2.51
CA SER A 229 24.72 2.33 1.22
C SER A 229 25.86 3.30 0.89
N SER A 230 25.62 4.62 0.98
CA SER A 230 26.63 5.66 0.72
C SER A 230 27.83 5.58 1.65
N ARG A 231 27.67 5.10 2.90
CA ARG A 231 28.80 4.87 3.82
C ARG A 231 29.57 3.58 3.53
N SER A 232 28.89 2.58 2.98
CA SER A 232 29.53 1.33 2.57
C SER A 232 30.30 1.47 1.25
N HIS A 233 29.89 2.39 0.36
CA HIS A 233 30.50 2.61 -0.94
C HIS A 233 31.99 3.05 -0.90
N PRO A 234 32.41 4.06 -0.10
CA PRO A 234 33.82 4.41 0.02
C PRO A 234 34.65 3.28 0.65
N ARG A 235 34.08 2.56 1.64
CA ARG A 235 34.75 1.43 2.31
C ARG A 235 34.93 0.21 1.39
N LYS A 236 34.03 0.02 0.42
CA LYS A 236 34.12 -1.05 -0.58
C LYS A 236 35.08 -0.66 -1.72
N MET A 237 35.16 0.62 -2.05
CA MET A 237 36.10 1.18 -3.02
C MET A 237 37.55 1.09 -2.49
N GLU A 238 37.77 1.40 -1.21
CA GLU A 238 39.08 1.22 -0.52
C GLU A 238 39.51 -0.27 -0.43
N LEU A 239 38.56 -1.20 -0.33
CA LEU A 239 38.86 -2.64 -0.31
C LEU A 239 39.16 -3.19 -1.72
N PHE A 240 38.62 -2.57 -2.78
CA PHE A 240 38.90 -2.93 -4.17
C PHE A 240 40.20 -2.29 -4.69
N ASP A 241 40.57 -1.10 -4.21
CA ASP A 241 41.82 -0.43 -4.57
C ASP A 241 43.08 -1.12 -4.05
N TYR A 242 42.95 -2.04 -3.08
CA TYR A 242 44.09 -2.86 -2.65
C TYR A 242 44.35 -4.08 -3.55
N LYS A 243 43.51 -4.32 -4.57
CA LYS A 243 43.56 -5.58 -5.34
C LYS A 243 43.56 -5.44 -6.85
N ASP A 244 43.67 -4.23 -7.41
CA ASP A 244 43.56 -4.05 -8.87
C ASP A 244 44.52 -2.97 -9.41
N GLU A 245 45.83 -3.20 -9.27
CA GLU A 245 46.80 -2.66 -10.25
C GLU A 245 46.75 -3.56 -11.48
N GLY A 246 45.82 -3.27 -12.41
CA GLY A 246 45.70 -4.11 -13.60
C GLY A 246 44.52 -3.83 -14.52
N ASN A 247 44.60 -2.69 -15.22
CA ASN A 247 44.09 -2.51 -16.58
C ASN A 247 42.64 -1.98 -16.78
N ASP A 248 42.59 -0.86 -17.51
CA ASP A 248 41.53 -0.27 -18.34
C ASP A 248 40.06 -0.30 -17.88
N LYS A 249 39.51 0.90 -17.59
CA LYS A 249 38.06 1.14 -17.50
C LYS A 249 37.59 2.18 -18.51
N SER A 250 36.78 1.66 -19.42
CA SER A 250 35.77 2.37 -20.19
C SER A 250 34.76 3.07 -19.26
N HIS A 251 34.36 4.27 -19.67
CA HIS A 251 33.30 5.04 -19.04
C HIS A 251 31.94 4.36 -19.21
N GLN A 252 31.24 4.08 -18.12
CA GLN A 252 29.80 3.80 -18.17
C GLN A 252 29.08 4.51 -17.02
N PHE A 253 28.13 5.37 -17.41
CA PHE A 253 27.28 6.18 -16.55
C PHE A 253 26.30 5.33 -15.69
N PRO A 254 25.91 5.79 -14.48
CA PRO A 254 25.18 4.98 -13.52
C PRO A 254 23.67 5.20 -13.64
N PHE A 255 23.03 4.54 -14.61
CA PHE A 255 21.58 4.37 -14.60
C PHE A 255 21.24 2.95 -15.06
N SER A 256 21.57 1.97 -14.22
CA SER A 256 20.92 0.66 -14.25
C SER A 256 20.41 0.34 -12.86
N LEU A 257 19.11 0.07 -12.82
CA LEU A 257 18.34 -0.33 -11.65
C LEU A 257 18.92 -1.65 -11.16
N GLN A 258 19.81 -1.60 -10.16
CA GLN A 258 20.58 -2.74 -9.69
C GLN A 258 19.71 -3.65 -8.82
N GLU A 259 18.89 -4.47 -9.47
CA GLU A 259 18.16 -5.61 -8.88
C GLU A 259 19.01 -6.90 -8.82
N ASN A 260 20.29 -6.85 -9.19
CA ASN A 260 21.18 -8.01 -9.06
C ASN A 260 21.97 -7.95 -7.76
N SER A 261 21.32 -8.31 -6.65
CA SER A 261 22.03 -8.80 -5.47
C SER A 261 22.38 -10.27 -5.69
N SER A 262 23.67 -10.56 -5.73
CA SER A 262 24.21 -11.92 -5.79
C SER A 262 23.79 -12.69 -4.54
N ASN A 263 22.84 -13.63 -4.72
CA ASN A 263 22.39 -14.55 -3.68
C ASN A 263 23.51 -15.54 -3.32
N SER A 264 24.32 -15.18 -2.33
CA SER A 264 25.11 -16.11 -1.53
C SER A 264 24.30 -16.50 -0.29
N PRO A 265 24.04 -17.80 -0.04
CA PRO A 265 23.15 -18.24 1.04
C PRO A 265 23.69 -18.01 2.47
N ASN A 266 24.87 -17.38 2.63
CA ASN A 266 25.56 -17.22 3.92
C ASN A 266 25.92 -15.77 4.28
N SER A 267 25.47 -14.74 3.55
CA SER A 267 25.75 -13.35 3.95
C SER A 267 24.78 -12.89 5.06
N SER A 268 25.33 -12.40 6.16
CA SER A 268 24.54 -11.75 7.21
C SER A 268 23.81 -10.55 6.62
N LYS A 269 22.48 -10.55 6.69
CA LYS A 269 21.60 -9.48 6.22
C LYS A 269 22.08 -8.11 6.70
N SER A 270 22.34 -7.18 5.77
CA SER A 270 22.87 -5.87 6.15
C SER A 270 21.78 -4.98 6.75
N PHE A 271 22.19 -3.96 7.52
CA PHE A 271 21.26 -2.94 8.03
C PHE A 271 20.52 -2.22 6.89
N GLY A 272 21.20 -1.97 5.76
CA GLY A 272 20.60 -1.35 4.58
C GLY A 272 19.48 -2.19 3.98
N ASP A 273 19.71 -3.50 3.84
CA ASP A 273 18.73 -4.45 3.29
C ASP A 273 17.49 -4.54 4.18
N THR A 274 17.69 -4.56 5.50
CA THR A 274 16.58 -4.58 6.47
C THR A 274 15.71 -3.31 6.39
N GLN A 275 16.34 -2.14 6.20
CA GLN A 275 15.60 -0.88 6.02
C GLN A 275 14.85 -0.85 4.68
N LEU A 276 15.42 -1.44 3.62
CA LEU A 276 14.78 -1.52 2.31
C LEU A 276 13.56 -2.46 2.32
N GLU A 277 13.65 -3.62 2.96
CA GLU A 277 12.49 -4.51 3.13
C GLU A 277 11.36 -3.85 3.94
N LEU A 278 11.73 -3.13 4.99
CA LEU A 278 10.78 -2.38 5.81
C LEU A 278 10.12 -1.24 5.01
N PHE A 279 10.85 -0.63 4.07
CA PHE A 279 10.27 0.29 3.09
C PHE A 279 9.27 -0.43 2.17
N HIS A 280 9.62 -1.58 1.59
CA HIS A 280 8.72 -2.33 0.69
C HIS A 280 7.40 -2.73 1.37
N HIS A 281 7.46 -3.25 2.60
CA HIS A 281 6.28 -3.59 3.40
C HIS A 281 5.40 -2.36 3.70
N ARG A 282 6.03 -1.27 4.16
CA ARG A 282 5.29 -0.03 4.50
C ARG A 282 4.72 0.66 3.28
N HIS A 283 5.40 0.58 2.13
CA HIS A 283 4.92 1.11 0.86
C HIS A 283 3.65 0.37 0.42
N GLY A 284 3.57 -0.96 0.58
CA GLY A 284 2.35 -1.71 0.32
C GLY A 284 1.15 -1.26 1.16
N LEU A 285 1.38 -1.08 2.47
CA LEU A 285 0.34 -0.51 3.35
C LEU A 285 -0.02 0.92 2.96
N LEU A 286 0.95 1.76 2.60
CA LEU A 286 0.69 3.13 2.16
C LEU A 286 -0.23 3.15 0.93
N ILE A 287 0.04 2.32 -0.08
CA ILE A 287 -0.80 2.22 -1.29
C ILE A 287 -2.22 1.79 -0.92
N LEU A 288 -2.38 0.76 -0.08
CA LEU A 288 -3.70 0.29 0.34
C LEU A 288 -4.52 1.39 1.04
N HIS A 289 -3.92 2.12 1.98
CA HIS A 289 -4.60 3.20 2.68
C HIS A 289 -4.80 4.45 1.80
N LEU A 290 -3.96 4.65 0.77
CA LEU A 290 -4.15 5.72 -0.21
C LEU A 290 -5.40 5.47 -1.03
N LEU A 291 -5.60 4.24 -1.51
CA LEU A 291 -6.84 3.84 -2.17
C LEU A 291 -8.06 4.05 -1.25
N ALA A 292 -7.94 3.66 0.02
CA ALA A 292 -8.98 3.88 1.01
C ALA A 292 -9.34 5.37 1.16
N ALA A 293 -8.34 6.25 1.23
CA ALA A 293 -8.56 7.69 1.32
C ALA A 293 -9.21 8.25 0.03
N LEU A 294 -8.77 7.79 -1.15
CA LEU A 294 -9.29 8.22 -2.45
C LEU A 294 -10.79 7.92 -2.60
N MET A 295 -11.27 6.78 -2.08
CA MET A 295 -12.70 6.45 -2.12
C MET A 295 -13.59 7.45 -1.38
N PHE A 296 -13.05 8.14 -0.37
CA PHE A 296 -13.80 9.15 0.37
C PHE A 296 -13.63 10.57 -0.18
N VAL A 297 -12.83 10.77 -1.24
CA VAL A 297 -12.64 12.10 -1.86
C VAL A 297 -13.96 12.74 -2.29
N PRO A 298 -14.89 12.05 -2.97
CA PRO A 298 -16.18 12.65 -3.34
C PRO A 298 -16.97 13.11 -2.11
N SER A 299 -16.96 12.32 -1.03
CA SER A 299 -17.60 12.68 0.24
C SER A 299 -16.95 13.91 0.88
N PHE A 300 -15.62 13.97 0.87
CA PHE A 300 -14.86 15.10 1.42
C PHE A 300 -15.13 16.39 0.66
N VAL A 301 -15.17 16.34 -0.68
CA VAL A 301 -15.53 17.52 -1.51
C VAL A 301 -16.95 17.99 -1.17
N ALA A 302 -17.91 17.07 -1.06
CA ALA A 302 -19.28 17.40 -0.71
C ALA A 302 -19.42 17.96 0.72
N TRP A 303 -18.56 17.52 1.65
CA TRP A 303 -18.48 18.06 3.00
C TRP A 303 -17.88 19.47 3.01
N LEU A 304 -16.79 19.72 2.27
CA LEU A 304 -16.20 21.06 2.12
C LEU A 304 -17.20 22.07 1.55
N GLN A 305 -17.97 21.66 0.54
CA GLN A 305 -19.04 22.49 -0.04
C GLN A 305 -20.15 22.83 0.97
N ARG A 306 -20.35 21.99 2.00
CA ARG A 306 -21.39 22.15 3.02
C ARG A 306 -20.91 22.82 4.32
N MET A 307 -19.61 23.05 4.51
CA MET A 307 -19.06 23.59 5.77
C MET A 307 -19.64 24.96 6.20
N GLY A 308 -20.37 25.66 5.33
CA GLY A 308 -21.08 26.91 5.65
C GLY A 308 -22.56 26.77 6.03
N LEU A 309 -23.18 25.59 5.91
CA LEU A 309 -24.65 25.41 6.00
C LEU A 309 -25.13 24.52 7.17
N GLY A 310 -24.22 24.03 8.02
CA GLY A 310 -24.55 23.30 9.24
C GLY A 310 -23.61 22.13 9.55
N HIS A 311 -23.45 21.80 10.83
CA HIS A 311 -22.64 20.66 11.28
C HIS A 311 -23.39 19.35 11.09
N SER A 312 -22.99 18.54 10.11
CA SER A 312 -23.36 17.12 10.05
C SER A 312 -22.14 16.28 10.41
N PHE A 313 -22.20 15.64 11.58
CA PHE A 313 -21.19 14.66 11.99
C PHE A 313 -21.24 13.45 11.05
N PRO A 314 -20.09 12.78 10.79
CA PRO A 314 -20.09 11.53 10.05
C PRO A 314 -20.95 10.48 10.76
N TRP A 315 -21.55 9.58 9.98
CA TRP A 315 -22.40 8.54 10.55
C TRP A 315 -21.57 7.63 11.48
N PHE A 316 -22.19 7.14 12.57
CA PHE A 316 -21.49 6.38 13.60
C PHE A 316 -20.77 5.14 13.02
N LEU A 317 -21.43 4.44 12.08
CA LEU A 317 -20.85 3.25 11.45
C LEU A 317 -19.62 3.59 10.60
N ASP A 318 -19.64 4.72 9.87
CA ASP A 318 -18.50 5.19 9.08
C ASP A 318 -17.31 5.54 9.98
N SER A 319 -17.59 6.07 11.17
CA SER A 319 -16.59 6.36 12.19
C SER A 319 -15.96 5.08 12.77
N VAL A 320 -16.77 4.05 13.04
CA VAL A 320 -16.30 2.74 13.51
C VAL A 320 -15.44 2.06 12.43
N LEU A 321 -15.90 2.04 11.18
CA LEU A 321 -15.14 1.47 10.07
C LEU A 321 -13.83 2.23 9.82
N CYS A 322 -13.89 3.56 9.81
CA CYS A 322 -12.70 4.40 9.68
C CYS A 322 -11.70 4.13 10.80
N SER A 323 -12.17 4.02 12.05
CA SER A 323 -11.34 3.63 13.18
C SER A 323 -10.68 2.27 12.95
N GLY A 324 -11.44 1.26 12.51
CA GLY A 324 -10.90 -0.05 12.16
C GLY A 324 -9.80 0.03 11.09
N VAL A 325 -10.00 0.82 10.03
CA VAL A 325 -9.00 1.03 8.97
C VAL A 325 -7.75 1.75 9.48
N ILE A 326 -7.91 2.73 10.39
CA ILE A 326 -6.78 3.41 11.03
C ILE A 326 -5.99 2.42 11.90
N LEU A 327 -6.69 1.60 12.69
CA LEU A 327 -6.06 0.55 13.51
C LEU A 327 -5.32 -0.45 12.62
N HIS A 328 -5.89 -0.83 11.49
CA HIS A 328 -5.25 -1.69 10.49
C HIS A 328 -3.88 -1.14 10.06
N GLY A 329 -3.82 0.12 9.61
CA GLY A 329 -2.56 0.74 9.18
C GLY A 329 -1.52 0.82 10.30
N ILE A 330 -1.94 1.22 11.51
CA ILE A 330 -1.04 1.45 12.64
C ILE A 330 -0.47 0.14 13.20
N PHE A 331 -1.33 -0.87 13.39
CA PHE A 331 -0.90 -2.13 14.00
C PHE A 331 -0.12 -3.03 13.06
N ASN A 332 -0.36 -2.93 11.75
CA ASN A 332 0.37 -3.73 10.75
C ASN A 332 1.66 -3.03 10.23
N THR A 333 2.00 -1.83 10.72
CA THR A 333 3.21 -1.08 10.30
C THR A 333 4.54 -1.80 10.51
N LYS A 334 4.62 -2.72 11.48
CA LYS A 334 5.82 -3.54 11.70
C LYS A 334 5.49 -5.00 11.37
N PRO A 335 6.25 -5.62 10.46
CA PRO A 335 5.97 -6.98 10.00
C PRO A 335 6.30 -8.06 11.03
N GLU A 336 7.07 -7.74 12.09
CA GLU A 336 7.27 -8.60 13.27
C GLU A 336 5.96 -9.11 13.90
N PHE A 337 4.87 -8.38 13.70
CA PHE A 337 3.54 -8.68 14.22
C PHE A 337 2.70 -9.61 13.33
N ASN A 338 3.21 -10.04 12.16
CA ASN A 338 2.53 -11.05 11.34
C ASN A 338 2.33 -12.37 12.12
N SER A 339 3.26 -12.65 13.05
CA SER A 339 3.20 -13.78 13.99
C SER A 339 2.05 -13.71 15.01
N LEU A 340 1.34 -12.58 15.15
CA LEU A 340 0.23 -12.44 16.09
C LEU A 340 -1.02 -13.18 15.63
N PHE A 341 -1.23 -13.37 14.32
CA PHE A 341 -2.33 -14.18 13.83
C PHE A 341 -2.15 -15.68 14.16
N SER A 342 -0.91 -16.10 14.42
CA SER A 342 -0.62 -17.41 14.99
C SER A 342 -1.21 -17.60 16.39
N PHE A 343 -1.54 -16.52 17.10
CA PHE A 343 -2.16 -16.55 18.43
C PHE A 343 -3.64 -16.98 18.40
N LEU A 344 -4.31 -17.01 17.23
CA LEU A 344 -5.65 -17.63 17.11
C LEU A 344 -5.58 -19.18 17.20
N SER A 345 -4.63 -19.68 18.00
CA SER A 345 -4.29 -21.07 18.29
C SER A 345 -5.30 -21.77 19.21
N ILE A 346 -6.25 -21.02 19.79
CA ILE A 346 -7.30 -21.59 20.68
C ILE A 346 -8.20 -22.60 19.93
N LEU A 347 -8.21 -22.57 18.59
CA LEU A 347 -8.97 -23.51 17.74
C LEU A 347 -8.10 -24.51 16.95
N GLY A 348 -6.81 -24.67 17.29
CA GLY A 348 -5.93 -25.69 16.71
C GLY A 348 -5.50 -25.50 15.24
N LYS A 349 -5.86 -24.37 14.60
CA LYS A 349 -5.45 -24.06 13.22
C LYS A 349 -4.84 -22.66 13.14
N GLU A 350 -3.55 -22.59 12.81
CA GLU A 350 -2.80 -21.34 12.66
C GLU A 350 -3.29 -20.60 11.41
N MET A 351 -4.06 -19.53 11.59
CA MET A 351 -4.43 -18.63 10.49
C MET A 351 -3.26 -17.68 10.28
N ARG A 352 -2.66 -17.69 9.10
CA ARG A 352 -1.55 -16.78 8.76
C ARG A 352 -2.09 -15.50 8.13
N LEU A 353 -1.37 -14.39 8.31
CA LEU A 353 -1.82 -13.07 7.84
C LEU A 353 -1.89 -12.99 6.30
N ASP A 354 -1.03 -13.73 5.60
CA ASP A 354 -1.11 -13.91 4.14
C ASP A 354 -2.48 -14.46 3.72
N PHE A 355 -2.97 -15.51 4.38
CA PHE A 355 -4.29 -16.08 4.10
C PHE A 355 -5.43 -15.08 4.37
N VAL A 356 -5.30 -14.25 5.41
CA VAL A 356 -6.27 -13.20 5.72
C VAL A 356 -6.31 -12.14 4.61
N TYR A 357 -5.14 -11.70 4.11
CA TYR A 357 -5.08 -10.77 2.97
C TYR A 357 -5.57 -11.41 1.67
N LEU A 358 -5.33 -12.70 1.45
CA LEU A 358 -5.89 -13.43 0.31
C LEU A 358 -7.42 -13.39 0.33
N LEU A 359 -8.03 -13.72 1.48
CA LEU A 359 -9.48 -13.68 1.64
C LEU A 359 -10.04 -12.26 1.47
N ALA A 360 -9.35 -11.25 2.00
CA ALA A 360 -9.71 -9.85 1.80
C ALA A 360 -9.64 -9.46 0.32
N GLY A 361 -8.66 -9.97 -0.43
CA GLY A 361 -8.53 -9.77 -1.88
C GLY A 361 -9.69 -10.41 -2.65
N TYR A 362 -10.06 -11.67 -2.36
CA TYR A 362 -11.24 -12.30 -2.96
C TYR A 362 -12.53 -11.54 -2.62
N HIS A 363 -12.69 -11.12 -1.35
CA HIS A 363 -13.83 -10.34 -0.93
C HIS A 363 -13.91 -8.98 -1.68
N ALA A 364 -12.77 -8.31 -1.86
CA ALA A 364 -12.68 -7.08 -2.64
C ALA A 364 -13.03 -7.30 -4.12
N TYR A 365 -12.54 -8.39 -4.72
CA TYR A 365 -12.84 -8.76 -6.10
C TYR A 365 -14.34 -8.98 -6.30
N LEU A 366 -14.95 -9.81 -5.45
CA LEU A 366 -16.39 -10.10 -5.50
C LEU A 366 -17.23 -8.85 -5.19
N SER A 367 -16.75 -7.95 -4.34
CA SER A 367 -17.40 -6.66 -4.09
C SER A 367 -17.34 -5.75 -5.31
N GLY A 368 -16.22 -5.75 -6.05
CA GLY A 368 -16.09 -5.07 -7.34
C GLY A 368 -17.03 -5.62 -8.40
N LEU A 369 -17.16 -6.94 -8.52
CA LEU A 369 -18.13 -7.57 -9.42
C LEU A 369 -19.59 -7.19 -9.10
N ASN A 370 -19.89 -6.92 -7.83
CA ASN A 370 -21.19 -6.44 -7.39
C ASN A 370 -21.34 -4.90 -7.45
N LEU A 371 -20.40 -4.19 -8.07
CA LEU A 371 -20.35 -2.72 -8.16
C LEU A 371 -20.44 -2.02 -6.78
N ALA A 372 -20.00 -2.69 -5.72
CA ALA A 372 -20.09 -2.25 -4.34
C ALA A 372 -18.71 -2.19 -3.67
N PRO A 373 -17.75 -1.41 -4.19
CA PRO A 373 -16.37 -1.38 -3.69
C PRO A 373 -16.25 -0.93 -2.23
N TYR A 374 -17.25 -0.20 -1.69
CA TYR A 374 -17.25 0.23 -0.29
C TYR A 374 -17.23 -0.94 0.71
N ARG A 375 -17.67 -2.15 0.30
CA ARG A 375 -17.64 -3.33 1.17
C ARG A 375 -16.22 -3.73 1.56
N VAL A 376 -15.21 -3.29 0.83
CA VAL A 376 -13.79 -3.50 1.17
C VAL A 376 -13.43 -2.94 2.55
N PHE A 377 -14.07 -1.84 2.97
CA PHE A 377 -13.85 -1.25 4.28
C PHE A 377 -14.20 -2.22 5.43
N TYR A 378 -15.16 -3.13 5.24
CA TYR A 378 -15.46 -4.16 6.24
C TYR A 378 -14.29 -5.11 6.45
N ALA A 379 -13.64 -5.56 5.37
CA ALA A 379 -12.49 -6.45 5.45
C ALA A 379 -11.30 -5.74 6.12
N MET A 380 -10.96 -4.52 5.69
CA MET A 380 -9.88 -3.75 6.31
C MET A 380 -10.13 -3.47 7.80
N ALA A 381 -11.34 -3.04 8.14
CA ALA A 381 -11.71 -2.75 9.52
C ALA A 381 -11.65 -4.00 10.39
N ALA A 382 -12.16 -5.15 9.90
CA ALA A 382 -12.08 -6.42 10.60
C ALA A 382 -10.63 -6.82 10.90
N ILE A 383 -9.73 -6.76 9.89
CA ILE A 383 -8.30 -7.04 10.09
C ILE A 383 -7.73 -6.08 11.14
N GLY A 384 -8.04 -4.78 11.06
CA GLY A 384 -7.55 -3.79 12.02
C GLY A 384 -8.01 -4.02 13.46
N PHE A 385 -9.29 -4.34 13.67
CA PHE A 385 -9.80 -4.66 15.00
C PHE A 385 -9.21 -5.96 15.55
N ILE A 386 -9.09 -7.00 14.72
CA ILE A 386 -8.48 -8.27 15.12
C ILE A 386 -7.00 -8.06 15.50
N SER A 387 -6.22 -7.39 14.65
CA SER A 387 -4.81 -7.05 14.94
C SER A 387 -4.67 -6.24 16.22
N SER A 388 -5.55 -5.26 16.45
CA SER A 388 -5.58 -4.45 17.67
C SER A 388 -5.84 -5.29 18.92
N ALA A 389 -6.87 -6.13 18.88
CA ALA A 389 -7.26 -6.99 19.99
C ALA A 389 -6.16 -8.00 20.34
N LEU A 390 -5.58 -8.65 19.34
CA LEU A 390 -4.46 -9.58 19.52
C LEU A 390 -3.25 -8.89 20.17
N ARG A 391 -2.94 -7.67 19.76
CA ARG A 391 -1.83 -6.91 20.35
C ARG A 391 -2.10 -6.48 21.79
N MET A 392 -3.34 -6.10 22.11
CA MET A 392 -3.72 -5.79 23.49
C MET A 392 -3.60 -7.02 24.38
N LEU A 393 -4.01 -8.18 23.88
CA LEU A 393 -3.92 -9.44 24.59
C LEU A 393 -2.46 -9.88 24.80
N GLU A 394 -1.61 -9.76 23.78
CA GLU A 394 -0.18 -10.06 23.87
C GLU A 394 0.52 -9.18 24.91
N ARG A 395 0.25 -7.86 24.89
CA ARG A 395 0.78 -6.94 25.91
C ARG A 395 0.36 -7.35 27.32
N ARG A 396 -0.91 -7.71 27.49
CA ARG A 396 -1.46 -8.16 28.79
C ARG A 396 -0.84 -9.48 29.26
N SER A 397 -0.61 -10.43 28.37
CA SER A 397 0.07 -11.70 28.70
C SER A 397 1.54 -11.46 29.09
N ARG A 398 2.23 -10.54 28.38
CA ARG A 398 3.60 -10.13 28.71
C ARG A 398 3.70 -9.48 30.09
N GLU A 399 2.73 -8.67 30.48
CA GLU A 399 2.67 -8.04 31.83
C GLU A 399 2.42 -9.07 32.94
N LYS A 400 1.72 -10.17 32.63
CA LYS A 400 1.45 -11.28 33.56
C LYS A 400 2.62 -12.26 33.72
N GLY A 401 3.71 -12.10 32.96
CA GLY A 401 4.88 -12.98 33.04
C GLY A 401 4.66 -14.39 32.49
N GLU A 402 3.60 -14.61 31.71
CA GLU A 402 3.33 -15.92 31.09
C GLU A 402 4.42 -16.25 30.04
N PRO A 403 4.86 -17.52 29.96
CA PRO A 403 5.88 -17.93 29.00
C PRO A 403 5.37 -17.68 27.57
N ARG A 404 6.25 -17.12 26.72
CA ARG A 404 5.96 -16.89 25.30
C ARG A 404 5.59 -18.22 24.62
N PHE A 405 4.31 -18.44 24.34
CA PHE A 405 3.90 -19.44 23.36
C PHE A 405 4.20 -18.87 21.97
N GLY A 406 5.30 -19.32 21.35
CA GLY A 406 5.57 -19.09 19.93
C GLY A 406 6.85 -18.31 19.62
N ARG A 407 7.85 -19.06 19.11
CA ARG A 407 9.07 -18.67 18.39
C ARG A 407 9.43 -17.18 18.30
N LYS A 408 10.57 -16.81 18.91
CA LYS A 408 11.42 -15.71 18.42
C LYS A 408 11.91 -16.08 17.00
N LYS A 409 11.16 -15.71 15.95
CA LYS A 409 11.71 -15.60 14.59
C LYS A 409 12.25 -14.19 14.36
N HIS A 410 13.35 -13.90 15.03
CA HIS A 410 14.44 -13.11 14.47
C HIS A 410 15.65 -13.39 15.36
N SER A 411 16.33 -14.49 15.06
CA SER A 411 17.66 -14.73 15.61
C SER A 411 18.59 -13.69 14.98
N HIS A 412 18.72 -12.52 15.61
CA HIS A 412 19.95 -11.76 15.49
C HIS A 412 21.08 -12.67 16.02
N ARG A 413 21.71 -13.43 15.13
CA ARG A 413 23.04 -13.97 15.39
C ARG A 413 23.99 -12.79 15.27
N HIS A 414 24.48 -12.35 16.42
CA HIS A 414 25.63 -11.46 16.52
C HIS A 414 26.90 -12.17 16.07
#